data_AF-A0A5C7DTK5-F1
#
_entry.id   AF-A0A5C7DTK5-F1
#
_cell.length_a   1.000
_cell.length_b   1.000
_cell.length_c   1.000
_cell.angle_alpha   90.00
_cell.angle_beta   90.00
_cell.angle_gamma   90.00
#
_symmetry.space_group_name_H-M   'P 1'
#
loop_
_entity.id
_entity.type
_entity.pdbx_description
1 polymer ?
#
loop_
_entity_poly.entity_id
_entity_poly.type
_entity_poly.pdbx_seq_one_letter_code
_entity_poly.pdbx_strand_id
1 'polypeptide(L)'
;FITLGHMQNIIGFKNVNVGAQYLENTLLSKDTNVGLSNTLNVGISNEVNIGQNHEEKIGNDKRVIINNNLEQDIKNDFIQRIGHNKNETIKGSYVLQTNQSIKFHSKKDLSIETNEYFKAEADDSISFKAKNDCSFTADNVNTLANQESTLIAQKRIISQVGENTTITQTKDKIILQVGKMQVIIDDKGLRVKGGDLRAD
;
A
#
# COMPACT_ATOMS: atom_id res chain seq x y z
N PHE A 1 -30.13 52.96 -17.12
CA PHE A 1 -29.07 52.64 -16.15
C PHE A 1 -27.80 53.35 -16.60
N ILE A 2 -27.32 54.34 -15.85
CA ILE A 2 -26.03 54.98 -16.15
C ILE A 2 -24.98 54.19 -15.37
N THR A 3 -24.18 53.40 -16.07
CA THR A 3 -22.98 52.75 -15.53
C THR A 3 -21.91 53.82 -15.34
N LEU A 4 -21.83 54.41 -14.14
CA LEU A 4 -20.70 55.26 -13.76
C LEU A 4 -19.61 54.37 -13.16
N GLY A 5 -18.45 54.28 -13.82
CA GLY A 5 -17.28 53.62 -13.28
C GLY A 5 -16.62 54.45 -12.17
N HIS A 6 -16.00 53.78 -11.19
CA HIS A 6 -15.18 54.40 -10.15
C HIS A 6 -13.75 53.85 -10.22
N MET A 7 -12.75 54.73 -10.21
CA MET A 7 -11.34 54.36 -10.18
C MET A 7 -10.64 55.09 -9.02
N GLN A 8 -9.80 54.37 -8.29
CA GLN A 8 -9.00 54.90 -7.18
C GLN A 8 -7.55 54.46 -7.34
N ASN A 9 -6.61 55.40 -7.27
CA ASN A 9 -5.16 55.15 -7.32
C ASN A 9 -4.53 55.54 -5.98
N ILE A 10 -3.73 54.64 -5.39
CA ILE A 10 -3.03 54.87 -4.12
C ILE A 10 -1.56 54.50 -4.33
N ILE A 11 -0.66 55.46 -4.14
CA ILE A 11 0.79 55.29 -4.38
C ILE A 11 1.52 54.81 -3.12
N GLY A 12 1.02 55.18 -1.93
CA GLY A 12 1.61 54.83 -0.63
C GLY A 12 0.97 53.58 -0.02
N PHE A 13 0.13 53.78 1.01
CA PHE A 13 -0.57 52.69 1.67
C PHE A 13 -2.06 53.00 1.86
N LYS A 14 -2.87 51.96 2.03
CA LYS A 14 -4.28 52.05 2.42
C LYS A 14 -4.48 51.20 3.67
N ASN A 15 -5.07 51.77 4.72
CA ASN A 15 -5.54 51.01 5.88
C ASN A 15 -7.06 51.17 6.01
N VAL A 16 -7.75 50.07 6.29
CA VAL A 16 -9.21 50.05 6.49
C VAL A 16 -9.50 49.32 7.79
N ASN A 17 -10.08 50.03 8.76
CA ASN A 17 -10.49 49.46 10.04
C ASN A 17 -12.01 49.51 10.14
N VAL A 18 -12.63 48.41 10.54
CA VAL A 18 -14.08 48.29 10.67
C VAL A 18 -14.40 47.81 12.09
N GLY A 19 -15.19 48.59 12.82
CA GLY A 19 -15.47 48.32 14.24
C GLY A 19 -16.55 47.27 14.51
N ALA A 20 -17.29 46.84 13.48
CA ALA A 20 -18.34 45.83 13.60
C ALA A 20 -18.27 44.82 12.45
N GLN A 21 -18.96 45.09 11.32
CA GLN A 21 -19.06 44.17 10.19
C GLN A 21 -18.63 44.83 8.88
N TYR A 22 -17.88 44.08 8.07
CA TYR A 22 -17.57 44.43 6.68
C TYR A 22 -18.29 43.44 5.75
N LEU A 23 -19.16 43.96 4.88
CA LEU A 23 -19.89 43.18 3.87
C LEU A 23 -19.52 43.70 2.48
N GLU A 24 -19.11 42.80 1.60
CA GLU A 24 -18.76 43.10 0.21
C GLU A 24 -19.55 42.17 -0.71
N ASN A 25 -20.31 42.72 -1.65
CA ASN A 25 -21.12 41.98 -2.61
C ASN A 25 -20.75 42.41 -4.03
N THR A 26 -20.52 41.43 -4.90
CA THR A 26 -20.18 41.68 -6.30
C THR A 26 -21.08 40.84 -7.20
N LEU A 27 -21.73 41.49 -8.17
CA LEU A 27 -22.75 40.85 -9.01
C LEU A 27 -22.17 39.98 -10.12
N LEU A 28 -21.03 40.37 -10.69
CA LEU A 28 -20.47 39.74 -11.90
C LEU A 28 -19.14 39.04 -11.62
N SER A 29 -18.09 39.78 -11.24
CA SER A 29 -16.75 39.22 -11.03
C SER A 29 -15.91 40.08 -10.09
N LYS A 30 -15.00 39.43 -9.36
CA LYS A 30 -13.99 40.08 -8.52
C LYS A 30 -12.63 39.45 -8.79
N ASP A 31 -11.69 40.27 -9.22
CA ASP A 31 -10.28 39.89 -9.39
C ASP A 31 -9.44 40.48 -8.27
N THR A 32 -8.43 39.75 -7.80
CA THR A 32 -7.48 40.21 -6.78
C THR A 32 -6.08 39.85 -7.20
N ASN A 33 -5.27 40.87 -7.52
CA ASN A 33 -3.87 40.72 -7.91
C ASN A 33 -2.99 41.32 -6.82
N VAL A 34 -2.02 40.54 -6.33
CA VAL A 34 -1.10 40.95 -5.27
C VAL A 34 0.33 40.74 -5.75
N GLY A 35 1.14 41.81 -5.72
CA GLY A 35 2.50 41.76 -6.28
C GLY A 35 3.56 41.11 -5.41
N LEU A 36 3.35 41.04 -4.08
CA LEU A 36 4.35 40.50 -3.13
C LEU A 36 3.78 39.37 -2.27
N SER A 37 2.83 39.66 -1.38
CA SER A 37 2.32 38.68 -0.41
C SER A 37 0.87 38.93 -0.03
N ASN A 38 0.11 37.85 0.14
CA ASN A 38 -1.25 37.88 0.68
C ASN A 38 -1.30 37.04 1.97
N THR A 39 -1.89 37.57 3.03
CA THR A 39 -2.07 36.85 4.31
C THR A 39 -3.48 37.07 4.82
N LEU A 40 -4.16 35.99 5.16
CA LEU A 40 -5.50 36.00 5.74
C LEU A 40 -5.45 35.39 7.14
N ASN A 41 -5.74 36.19 8.15
CA ASN A 41 -5.89 35.74 9.53
C ASN A 41 -7.36 35.76 9.90
N VAL A 42 -7.89 34.63 10.39
CA VAL A 42 -9.30 34.49 10.75
C VAL A 42 -9.40 34.02 12.19
N GLY A 43 -10.15 34.74 13.02
CA GLY A 43 -10.19 34.50 14.47
C GLY A 43 -11.12 33.37 14.92
N ILE A 44 -12.15 33.04 14.13
CA ILE A 44 -13.20 32.09 14.52
C ILE A 44 -13.35 30.99 13.45
N SER A 45 -13.89 31.34 12.28
CA SER A 45 -14.17 30.37 11.20
C SER A 45 -14.02 31.00 9.82
N ASN A 46 -13.57 30.19 8.86
CA ASN A 46 -13.51 30.57 7.45
C ASN A 46 -14.31 29.55 6.64
N GLU A 47 -15.35 30.00 5.95
CA GLU A 47 -16.19 29.17 5.10
C GLU A 47 -16.08 29.65 3.65
N VAL A 48 -15.88 28.72 2.71
CA VAL A 48 -15.75 29.01 1.29
C VAL A 48 -16.73 28.14 0.52
N ASN A 49 -17.75 28.78 -0.06
CA ASN A 49 -18.76 28.12 -0.88
C ASN A 49 -18.53 28.45 -2.35
N ILE A 50 -18.39 27.42 -3.20
CA ILE A 50 -18.11 27.55 -4.62
C ILE A 50 -19.22 26.81 -5.38
N GLY A 51 -20.02 27.53 -6.16
CA GLY A 51 -21.18 26.96 -6.85
C GLY A 51 -20.85 26.10 -8.07
N GLN A 52 -19.62 26.17 -8.58
CA GLN A 52 -19.16 25.41 -9.74
C GLN A 52 -17.78 24.81 -9.47
N ASN A 53 -16.72 25.35 -10.09
CA ASN A 53 -15.39 24.77 -10.10
C ASN A 53 -14.39 25.57 -9.25
N HIS A 54 -13.43 24.87 -8.64
CA HIS A 54 -12.27 25.46 -7.98
C HIS A 54 -10.99 24.93 -8.64
N GLU A 55 -10.10 25.83 -9.03
CA GLU A 55 -8.76 25.49 -9.50
C GLU A 55 -7.74 26.27 -8.67
N GLU A 56 -6.74 25.57 -8.15
CA GLU A 56 -5.65 26.15 -7.37
C GLU A 56 -4.32 25.79 -8.05
N LYS A 57 -3.53 26.81 -8.40
CA LYS A 57 -2.22 26.66 -9.02
C LYS A 57 -1.16 27.25 -8.11
N ILE A 58 -0.25 26.42 -7.62
CA ILE A 58 0.88 26.82 -6.78
C ILE A 58 2.16 26.59 -7.59
N GLY A 59 2.95 27.65 -7.78
CA GLY A 59 4.18 27.59 -8.59
C GLY A 59 5.35 26.88 -7.88
N ASN A 60 5.38 26.95 -6.55
CA ASN A 60 6.40 26.32 -5.70
C ASN A 60 5.71 25.30 -4.77
N ASP A 61 5.80 25.50 -3.45
CA ASP A 61 5.34 24.52 -2.46
C ASP A 61 3.98 24.89 -1.83
N LYS A 62 3.16 23.87 -1.56
CA LYS A 62 1.97 23.98 -0.70
C LYS A 62 2.20 23.21 0.60
N ARG A 63 2.14 23.92 1.74
CA ARG A 63 2.18 23.32 3.08
C ARG A 63 0.82 23.52 3.77
N VAL A 64 0.24 22.42 4.25
CA VAL A 64 -1.01 22.43 5.00
C VAL A 64 -0.74 21.87 6.39
N ILE A 65 -1.16 22.59 7.43
CA ILE A 65 -1.04 22.17 8.83
C ILE A 65 -2.44 22.23 9.43
N ILE A 66 -2.90 21.10 9.95
CA ILE A 66 -4.20 20.96 10.59
C ILE A 66 -3.93 20.36 11.96
N ASN A 67 -4.25 21.11 13.02
CA ASN A 67 -3.92 20.72 14.39
C ASN A 67 -4.91 19.69 14.98
N ASN A 68 -6.07 19.54 14.35
CA ASN A 68 -7.10 18.60 14.76
C ASN A 68 -7.42 17.67 13.57
N ASN A 69 -8.62 17.74 13.00
CA ASN A 69 -9.07 16.78 11.99
C ASN A 69 -9.10 17.38 10.57
N LEU A 70 -8.75 16.56 9.58
CA LEU A 70 -9.02 16.77 8.17
C LEU A 70 -10.03 15.72 7.71
N GLU A 71 -11.19 16.16 7.23
CA GLU A 71 -12.20 15.31 6.62
C GLU A 71 -12.41 15.73 5.15
N GLN A 72 -12.53 14.75 4.26
CA GLN A 72 -12.77 14.97 2.83
C GLN A 72 -13.88 14.04 2.36
N ASP A 73 -14.98 14.61 1.86
CA ASP A 73 -16.10 13.87 1.28
C ASP A 73 -16.15 14.15 -0.23
N ILE A 74 -15.86 13.13 -1.03
CA ILE A 74 -15.77 13.21 -2.49
C ILE A 74 -16.80 12.23 -3.05
N LYS A 75 -17.83 12.75 -3.74
CA LYS A 75 -18.96 11.95 -4.24
C LYS A 75 -18.67 11.13 -5.50
N ASN A 76 -17.60 11.48 -6.21
CA ASN A 76 -17.20 10.81 -7.44
C ASN A 76 -15.73 10.37 -7.31
N ASP A 77 -14.86 10.74 -8.25
CA ASP A 77 -13.49 10.24 -8.29
C ASP A 77 -12.50 11.13 -7.51
N PHE A 78 -11.55 10.49 -6.82
CA PHE A 78 -10.33 11.12 -6.30
C PHE A 78 -9.11 10.62 -7.08
N ILE A 79 -8.42 11.53 -7.77
CA ILE A 79 -7.22 11.23 -8.56
C ILE A 79 -6.04 12.02 -8.02
N GLN A 80 -5.04 11.31 -7.50
CA GLN A 80 -3.77 11.88 -7.03
C GLN A 80 -2.63 11.43 -7.94
N ARG A 81 -1.87 12.39 -8.49
CA ARG A 81 -0.68 12.12 -9.32
C ARG A 81 0.54 12.78 -8.68
N ILE A 82 1.58 11.99 -8.44
CA ILE A 82 2.80 12.42 -7.75
C ILE A 82 3.97 12.13 -8.68
N GLY A 83 4.74 13.17 -9.03
CA GLY A 83 5.86 13.04 -9.97
C GLY A 83 7.07 12.31 -9.39
N HIS A 84 7.23 12.33 -8.06
CA HIS A 84 8.32 11.68 -7.33
C HIS A 84 7.76 10.77 -6.22
N ASN A 85 8.01 11.07 -4.96
CA ASN A 85 7.73 10.19 -3.83
C ASN A 85 6.45 10.58 -3.09
N LYS A 86 5.68 9.59 -2.64
CA LYS A 86 4.63 9.75 -1.62
C LYS A 86 5.13 9.12 -0.32
N ASN A 87 5.31 9.94 0.71
CA ASN A 87 5.63 9.47 2.05
C ASN A 87 4.43 9.73 2.96
N GLU A 88 3.95 8.69 3.62
CA GLU A 88 2.81 8.75 4.52
C GLU A 88 3.18 8.06 5.82
N THR A 89 2.90 8.72 6.95
CA THR A 89 3.21 8.20 8.29
C THR A 89 1.97 8.33 9.15
N ILE A 90 1.37 7.20 9.51
CA ILE A 90 0.22 7.12 10.39
C ILE A 90 0.68 6.55 11.72
N LYS A 91 0.51 7.32 12.81
CA LYS A 91 0.82 6.86 14.18
C LYS A 91 -0.27 5.98 14.78
N GLY A 92 -1.51 6.18 14.32
CA GLY A 92 -2.67 5.35 14.67
C GLY A 92 -2.87 4.22 13.68
N SER A 93 -4.14 3.88 13.41
CA SER A 93 -4.52 2.84 12.45
C SER A 93 -4.69 3.37 11.02
N TYR A 94 -4.40 2.53 10.03
CA TYR A 94 -4.76 2.76 8.62
C TYR A 94 -5.79 1.72 8.18
N VAL A 95 -6.96 2.16 7.74
CA VAL A 95 -8.04 1.30 7.26
C VAL A 95 -8.33 1.62 5.80
N LEU A 96 -8.24 0.60 4.95
CA LEU A 96 -8.61 0.69 3.53
C LEU A 96 -9.74 -0.28 3.24
N GLN A 97 -10.91 0.27 2.91
CA GLN A 97 -12.09 -0.50 2.54
C GLN A 97 -12.53 -0.11 1.13
N THR A 98 -12.86 -1.10 0.31
CA THR A 98 -13.42 -0.90 -1.02
C THR A 98 -14.53 -1.93 -1.26
N ASN A 99 -15.51 -1.56 -2.09
CA ASN A 99 -16.57 -2.46 -2.53
C ASN A 99 -16.19 -3.21 -3.82
N GLN A 100 -15.02 -2.91 -4.39
CA GLN A 100 -14.52 -3.52 -5.62
C GLN A 100 -13.07 -3.97 -5.43
N SER A 101 -12.23 -3.87 -6.46
CA SER A 101 -10.84 -4.37 -6.41
C SER A 101 -9.87 -3.37 -5.78
N ILE A 102 -8.85 -3.89 -5.09
CA ILE A 102 -7.60 -3.19 -4.81
C ILE A 102 -6.51 -3.79 -5.69
N LYS A 103 -5.65 -2.96 -6.29
CA LYS A 103 -4.52 -3.40 -7.13
C LYS A 103 -3.26 -2.67 -6.75
N PHE A 104 -2.18 -3.42 -6.50
CA PHE A 104 -0.84 -2.89 -6.26
C PHE A 104 0.07 -3.24 -7.44
N HIS A 105 0.60 -2.22 -8.10
CA HIS A 105 1.51 -2.40 -9.23
C HIS A 105 2.82 -1.66 -8.95
N SER A 106 3.88 -2.40 -8.64
CA SER A 106 5.25 -1.88 -8.51
C SER A 106 6.11 -2.48 -9.62
N LYS A 107 7.01 -1.67 -10.21
CA LYS A 107 8.04 -2.16 -11.15
C LYS A 107 9.27 -2.70 -10.44
N LYS A 108 9.44 -2.34 -9.17
CA LYS A 108 10.53 -2.77 -8.32
C LYS A 108 9.94 -3.60 -7.18
N ASP A 109 10.53 -3.49 -6.01
CA ASP A 109 10.13 -4.12 -4.79
C ASP A 109 8.74 -3.66 -4.29
N LEU A 110 8.12 -4.56 -3.51
CA LEU A 110 6.99 -4.32 -2.64
C LEU A 110 7.30 -5.09 -1.35
N SER A 111 7.44 -4.39 -0.23
CA SER A 111 7.59 -4.99 1.09
C SER A 111 6.34 -4.77 1.94
N ILE A 112 5.99 -5.78 2.75
CA ILE A 112 4.93 -5.72 3.75
C ILE A 112 5.53 -6.31 5.02
N GLU A 113 5.68 -5.47 6.04
CA GLU A 113 6.34 -5.83 7.29
C GLU A 113 5.40 -5.51 8.46
N THR A 114 5.26 -6.46 9.39
CA THR A 114 4.49 -6.32 10.63
C THR A 114 5.28 -6.95 11.76
N ASN A 115 5.22 -6.34 12.95
CA ASN A 115 5.93 -6.84 14.13
C ASN A 115 5.15 -7.96 14.84
N GLU A 116 3.84 -8.02 14.65
CA GLU A 116 2.98 -8.99 15.32
C GLU A 116 2.45 -10.01 14.31
N TYR A 117 1.26 -9.78 13.76
CA TYR A 117 0.56 -10.77 12.96
C TYR A 117 0.24 -10.24 11.56
N PHE A 118 0.45 -11.09 10.56
CA PHE A 118 -0.02 -10.88 9.19
C PHE A 118 -1.12 -11.90 8.86
N LYS A 119 -2.29 -11.39 8.44
CA LYS A 119 -3.44 -12.21 8.06
C LYS A 119 -3.78 -11.98 6.59
N ALA A 120 -3.95 -13.06 5.84
CA ALA A 120 -4.50 -13.03 4.50
C ALA A 120 -5.63 -14.06 4.40
N GLU A 121 -6.82 -13.59 4.05
CA GLU A 121 -8.03 -14.41 3.93
C GLU A 121 -8.76 -14.06 2.63
N ALA A 122 -9.33 -15.08 1.99
CA ALA A 122 -10.19 -14.95 0.83
C ALA A 122 -11.20 -16.11 0.83
N ASP A 123 -12.44 -15.82 0.44
CA ASP A 123 -13.50 -16.83 0.40
C ASP A 123 -13.35 -17.81 -0.78
N ASP A 124 -12.66 -17.40 -1.85
CA ASP A 124 -12.47 -18.19 -3.07
C ASP A 124 -11.04 -18.75 -3.15
N SER A 125 -10.04 -17.91 -3.42
CA SER A 125 -8.67 -18.38 -3.63
C SER A 125 -7.58 -17.38 -3.21
N ILE A 126 -6.43 -17.94 -2.83
CA ILE A 126 -5.16 -17.22 -2.62
C ILE A 126 -4.09 -17.91 -3.49
N SER A 127 -3.30 -17.14 -4.23
CA SER A 127 -2.23 -17.68 -5.06
C SER A 127 -0.95 -16.85 -5.01
N PHE A 128 0.19 -17.53 -5.11
CA PHE A 128 1.52 -16.92 -5.14
C PHE A 128 2.29 -17.44 -6.36
N LYS A 129 2.87 -16.54 -7.14
CA LYS A 129 3.66 -16.90 -8.32
C LYS A 129 4.98 -16.11 -8.32
N ALA A 130 6.09 -16.83 -8.25
CA ALA A 130 7.42 -16.29 -8.39
C ALA A 130 8.15 -16.98 -9.55
N LYS A 131 9.02 -16.26 -10.26
CA LYS A 131 9.85 -16.82 -11.34
C LYS A 131 11.07 -17.57 -10.79
N ASN A 132 11.67 -17.01 -9.73
CA ASN A 132 12.88 -17.52 -9.12
C ASN A 132 12.47 -18.28 -7.83
N ASP A 133 12.61 -17.65 -6.67
CA ASP A 133 12.37 -18.30 -5.39
C ASP A 133 11.05 -17.87 -4.74
N CYS A 134 10.41 -18.80 -4.04
CA CYS A 134 9.28 -18.58 -3.15
C CYS A 134 9.58 -19.32 -1.85
N SER A 135 9.73 -18.61 -0.74
CA SER A 135 10.22 -19.17 0.53
C SER A 135 9.31 -18.78 1.69
N PHE A 136 9.11 -19.73 2.61
CA PHE A 136 8.37 -19.53 3.86
C PHE A 136 9.26 -20.03 5.01
N THR A 137 9.52 -19.16 5.99
CA THR A 137 10.36 -19.46 7.16
C THR A 137 9.58 -19.11 8.42
N ALA A 138 9.44 -20.06 9.32
CA ALA A 138 8.80 -19.91 10.62
C ALA A 138 9.27 -21.04 11.55
N ASP A 139 9.10 -20.86 12.86
CA ASP A 139 9.34 -21.93 13.84
C ASP A 139 8.45 -23.15 13.58
N ASN A 140 7.23 -22.90 13.08
CA ASN A 140 6.29 -23.95 12.69
C ASN A 140 5.51 -23.57 11.43
N VAL A 141 5.41 -24.51 10.49
CA VAL A 141 4.64 -24.36 9.25
C VAL A 141 3.61 -25.48 9.18
N ASN A 142 2.33 -25.11 9.30
CA ASN A 142 1.20 -26.03 9.21
C ASN A 142 0.44 -25.82 7.91
N THR A 143 0.13 -26.90 7.21
CA THR A 143 -0.75 -26.88 6.04
C THR A 143 -1.86 -27.90 6.26
N LEU A 144 -3.12 -27.43 6.20
CA LEU A 144 -4.30 -28.27 6.18
C LEU A 144 -5.01 -28.08 4.84
N ALA A 145 -5.16 -29.16 4.09
CA ALA A 145 -6.05 -29.22 2.94
C ALA A 145 -7.19 -30.19 3.26
N ASN A 146 -8.44 -29.74 3.12
CA ASN A 146 -9.61 -30.57 3.42
C ASN A 146 -9.81 -31.74 2.43
N GLN A 147 -9.19 -31.65 1.24
CA GLN A 147 -9.29 -32.66 0.20
C GLN A 147 -7.89 -33.13 -0.21
N GLU A 148 -7.20 -32.36 -1.05
CA GLU A 148 -5.93 -32.77 -1.65
C GLU A 148 -4.81 -31.78 -1.34
N SER A 149 -3.60 -32.31 -1.12
CA SER A 149 -2.37 -31.53 -1.01
C SER A 149 -1.36 -32.02 -2.04
N THR A 150 -1.06 -31.18 -3.03
CA THR A 150 -0.28 -31.54 -4.21
C THR A 150 1.06 -30.80 -4.23
N LEU A 151 2.17 -31.55 -4.23
CA LEU A 151 3.52 -31.02 -4.38
C LEU A 151 4.11 -31.51 -5.71
N ILE A 152 4.35 -30.59 -6.64
CA ILE A 152 4.94 -30.90 -7.95
C ILE A 152 6.26 -30.16 -8.08
N ALA A 153 7.33 -30.91 -8.34
CA ALA A 153 8.65 -30.35 -8.65
C ALA A 153 9.22 -31.04 -9.90
N GLN A 154 9.78 -30.24 -10.82
CA GLN A 154 10.34 -30.77 -12.07
C GLN A 154 11.70 -31.45 -11.89
N LYS A 155 12.43 -31.13 -10.81
CA LYS A 155 13.79 -31.62 -10.57
C LYS A 155 13.87 -32.53 -9.35
N ARG A 156 13.44 -32.05 -8.18
CA ARG A 156 13.54 -32.77 -6.91
C ARG A 156 12.60 -32.22 -5.84
N ILE A 157 12.17 -33.08 -4.93
CA ILE A 157 11.54 -32.72 -3.66
C ILE A 157 12.47 -33.20 -2.53
N ILE A 158 12.70 -32.35 -1.53
CA ILE A 158 13.55 -32.66 -0.37
C ILE A 158 12.77 -32.35 0.89
N SER A 159 12.65 -33.35 1.77
CA SER A 159 12.22 -33.18 3.16
C SER A 159 13.41 -33.50 4.05
N GLN A 160 13.86 -32.54 4.85
CA GLN A 160 15.09 -32.65 5.64
C GLN A 160 14.85 -32.30 7.11
N VAL A 161 15.42 -33.10 8.02
CA VAL A 161 15.43 -32.87 9.47
C VAL A 161 16.87 -32.86 9.95
N GLY A 162 17.34 -31.72 10.44
CA GLY A 162 18.76 -31.51 10.75
C GLY A 162 19.66 -31.74 9.54
N GLU A 163 20.91 -32.13 9.76
CA GLU A 163 21.89 -32.28 8.67
C GLU A 163 21.87 -33.67 8.02
N ASN A 164 21.38 -34.70 8.72
CA ASN A 164 21.66 -36.10 8.38
C ASN A 164 20.42 -36.95 8.05
N THR A 165 19.21 -36.41 8.21
CA THR A 165 17.96 -37.15 7.96
C THR A 165 17.22 -36.50 6.80
N THR A 166 17.11 -37.19 5.67
CA THR A 166 16.50 -36.65 4.45
C THR A 166 15.64 -37.66 3.71
N ILE A 167 14.53 -37.20 3.14
CA ILE A 167 13.80 -37.88 2.07
C ILE A 167 14.01 -37.06 0.80
N THR A 168 14.61 -37.67 -0.22
CA THR A 168 14.82 -37.04 -1.53
C THR A 168 14.05 -37.80 -2.59
N GLN A 169 13.20 -37.11 -3.34
CA GLN A 169 12.49 -37.64 -4.50
C GLN A 169 13.03 -36.98 -5.76
N THR A 170 13.37 -37.76 -6.77
CA THR A 170 13.68 -37.30 -8.13
C THR A 170 12.79 -38.04 -9.13
N LYS A 171 12.94 -37.74 -10.42
CA LYS A 171 12.18 -38.43 -11.49
C LYS A 171 12.35 -39.96 -11.47
N ASP A 172 13.54 -40.43 -11.10
CA ASP A 172 13.94 -41.83 -11.29
C ASP A 172 13.98 -42.65 -9.98
N LYS A 173 13.96 -41.99 -8.81
CA LYS A 173 14.16 -42.67 -7.52
C LYS A 173 13.67 -41.88 -6.31
N ILE A 174 13.46 -42.62 -5.22
CA ILE A 174 13.25 -42.11 -3.87
C ILE A 174 14.41 -42.61 -2.98
N ILE A 175 14.97 -41.71 -2.18
CA ILE A 175 16.04 -42.01 -1.21
C ILE A 175 15.59 -41.56 0.18
N LEU A 176 15.59 -42.48 1.13
CA LEU A 176 15.46 -42.21 2.56
C LEU A 176 16.85 -42.38 3.18
N GLN A 177 17.42 -41.32 3.74
CA GLN A 177 18.77 -41.32 4.30
C GLN A 177 18.75 -40.91 5.77
N VAL A 178 19.48 -41.66 6.60
CA VAL A 178 19.76 -41.35 8.00
C VAL A 178 21.25 -41.57 8.25
N GLY A 179 22.00 -40.48 8.42
CA GLY A 179 23.45 -40.52 8.53
C GLY A 179 24.09 -41.18 7.30
N LYS A 180 24.76 -42.33 7.51
CA LYS A 180 25.42 -43.11 6.46
C LYS A 180 24.52 -44.18 5.81
N MET A 181 23.36 -44.47 6.40
CA MET A 181 22.43 -45.47 5.91
C MET A 181 21.51 -44.87 4.84
N GLN A 182 21.22 -45.63 3.78
CA GLN A 182 20.26 -45.24 2.74
C GLN A 182 19.32 -46.40 2.39
N VAL A 183 18.03 -46.10 2.25
CA VAL A 183 17.05 -46.93 1.55
C VAL A 183 16.76 -46.26 0.21
N ILE A 184 16.90 -47.01 -0.89
CA ILE A 184 16.74 -46.53 -2.26
C ILE A 184 15.64 -47.34 -2.94
N ILE A 185 14.65 -46.65 -3.50
CA ILE A 185 13.60 -47.22 -4.35
C ILE A 185 13.75 -46.63 -5.75
N ASP A 186 14.04 -47.47 -6.74
CA ASP A 186 14.14 -47.08 -8.15
C ASP A 186 13.69 -48.22 -9.08
N ASP A 187 13.99 -48.11 -10.37
CA ASP A 187 13.69 -49.12 -11.41
C ASP A 187 14.32 -50.50 -11.15
N LYS A 188 15.29 -50.58 -10.23
CA LYS A 188 15.94 -51.84 -9.79
C LYS A 188 15.32 -52.42 -8.52
N GLY A 189 14.25 -51.80 -8.01
CA GLY A 189 13.55 -52.22 -6.79
C GLY A 189 14.04 -51.51 -5.53
N LEU A 190 13.84 -52.16 -4.37
CA LEU A 190 14.21 -51.66 -3.05
C LEU A 190 15.60 -52.16 -2.64
N ARG A 191 16.51 -51.25 -2.26
CA ARG A 191 17.87 -51.59 -1.82
C ARG A 191 18.27 -50.81 -0.57
N VAL A 192 18.99 -51.46 0.33
CA VAL A 192 19.55 -50.85 1.55
C VAL A 192 21.07 -50.78 1.43
N LYS A 193 21.66 -49.64 1.82
CA LYS A 193 23.11 -49.44 1.90
C LYS A 193 23.50 -49.04 3.32
N GLY A 194 24.58 -49.64 3.82
CA GLY A 194 25.17 -49.29 5.12
C GLY A 194 24.36 -49.74 6.34
N GLY A 195 23.39 -50.63 6.16
CA GLY A 195 22.56 -51.20 7.22
C GLY A 195 21.96 -52.53 6.80
N ASP A 196 21.26 -53.19 7.71
CA ASP A 196 20.60 -54.47 7.50
C ASP A 196 19.14 -54.27 7.08
N LEU A 197 18.62 -55.13 6.19
CA LEU A 197 17.19 -55.32 6.00
C LEU A 197 16.78 -56.55 6.80
N ARG A 198 16.11 -56.34 7.94
CA ARG A 198 15.58 -57.43 8.77
C ARG A 198 14.07 -57.50 8.54
N ALA A 199 13.56 -58.70 8.31
CA ALA A 199 12.14 -59.01 8.32
C ALA A 199 11.89 -59.72 9.65
N ASP A 200 11.69 -58.93 10.70
CA ASP A 200 11.26 -59.39 12.02
C ASP A 200 9.78 -59.79 12.03
#